data_AF-A0A2V8S4L8-F1
#
_entry.id   AF-A0A2V8S4L8-F1
#
_cell.length_a   1.000
_cell.length_b   1.000
_cell.length_c   1.000
_cell.angle_alpha   90.00
_cell.angle_beta   90.00
_cell.angle_gamma   90.00
#
_symmetry.space_group_name_H-M   'P 1'
#
loop_
_entity.id
_entity.type
_entity.pdbx_description
1 polymer ?
#
loop_
_entity_poly.entity_id
_entity_poly.type
_entity_poly.pdbx_seq_one_letter_code
_entity_poly.pdbx_strand_id
1 'polypeptide(L)'
;MATAAKQKQERGEREEKRSGRVSKKEQILSLFMSGINEVEDLAMITGSRPSYVGSVLHEAGLKTGYFDLYTSTAHPMNVYSKFFASKLGFKDEAAARQSVEIIDKLYRQFELAGDRAGQHHALTMALTMFDRARWTHKGPEAEIFRDWLIARLQEADLSPRDEQTEDEETLASVD
;
A
#
# COMPACT_ATOMS: atom_id res chain seq x y z
N MET A 1 1.07 -26.62 -53.47
CA MET A 1 -0.11 -26.42 -52.61
C MET A 1 0.01 -27.13 -51.25
N ALA A 2 1.19 -27.17 -50.61
CA ALA A 2 1.42 -27.87 -49.33
C ALA A 2 1.61 -26.95 -48.11
N THR A 3 1.54 -25.62 -48.31
CA THR A 3 1.90 -24.62 -47.29
C THR A 3 0.71 -24.16 -46.43
N ALA A 4 -0.50 -24.11 -47.01
CA ALA A 4 -1.70 -23.67 -46.28
C ALA A 4 -2.24 -24.71 -45.28
N ALA A 5 -2.09 -26.01 -45.59
CA ALA A 5 -2.53 -27.09 -44.69
C ALA A 5 -1.64 -27.19 -43.44
N LYS A 6 -0.32 -27.02 -43.61
CA LYS A 6 0.65 -27.08 -42.50
C LYS A 6 0.53 -25.90 -41.53
N GLN A 7 0.25 -24.69 -42.05
CA GLN A 7 0.01 -23.51 -41.21
C GLN A 7 -1.30 -23.59 -40.42
N LYS A 8 -2.34 -24.25 -40.95
CA LYS A 8 -3.62 -24.43 -40.25
C LYS A 8 -3.49 -25.45 -39.11
N GLN A 9 -2.66 -26.47 -39.30
CA GLN A 9 -2.37 -27.51 -38.30
C GLN A 9 -1.49 -26.99 -37.15
N GLU A 10 -0.44 -26.21 -37.45
CA GLU A 10 0.40 -25.57 -36.42
C GLU A 10 -0.33 -24.48 -35.62
N ARG A 11 -1.33 -23.82 -36.22
CA ARG A 11 -2.19 -22.84 -35.53
C ARG A 11 -3.21 -23.52 -34.60
N GLY A 12 -3.80 -24.63 -35.02
CA GLY A 12 -4.68 -25.47 -34.18
C GLY A 12 -3.94 -26.07 -32.98
N GLU A 13 -2.73 -26.60 -33.18
CA GLU A 13 -1.90 -27.15 -32.09
C GLU A 13 -1.41 -26.07 -31.10
N ARG A 14 -1.18 -24.84 -31.56
CA ARG A 14 -0.86 -23.69 -30.67
C ARG A 14 -2.07 -23.18 -29.89
N GLU A 15 -3.28 -23.29 -30.45
CA GLU A 15 -4.54 -22.95 -29.77
C GLU A 15 -4.91 -24.04 -28.73
N GLU A 16 -4.73 -25.33 -29.04
CA GLU A 16 -4.90 -26.44 -28.08
C GLU A 16 -3.87 -26.42 -26.94
N LYS A 17 -2.60 -26.07 -27.20
CA LYS A 17 -1.60 -25.91 -26.13
C LYS A 17 -1.85 -24.71 -25.22
N ARG A 18 -2.67 -23.74 -25.64
CA ARG A 18 -3.09 -22.60 -24.81
C ARG A 18 -4.36 -22.87 -24.02
N SER A 19 -5.25 -23.74 -24.49
CA SER A 19 -6.51 -24.07 -23.79
C SER A 19 -6.32 -24.96 -22.56
N GLY A 20 -5.18 -25.65 -22.42
CA GLY A 20 -4.88 -26.54 -21.30
C GLY A 20 -4.09 -25.94 -20.14
N ARG A 21 -3.63 -24.68 -20.23
CA ARG A 21 -2.90 -24.04 -19.12
C ARG A 21 -3.87 -23.21 -18.27
N VAL A 22 -4.28 -23.80 -17.14
CA VAL A 22 -5.02 -23.10 -16.08
C VAL A 22 -4.33 -21.76 -15.82
N SER A 23 -5.09 -20.67 -15.95
CA SER A 23 -4.56 -19.32 -15.75
C SER A 23 -4.08 -19.14 -14.31
N LYS A 24 -3.13 -18.21 -14.08
CA LYS A 24 -2.70 -17.89 -12.70
C LYS A 24 -3.88 -17.50 -11.80
N LYS A 25 -4.87 -16.77 -12.34
CA LYS A 25 -6.10 -16.42 -11.63
C LYS A 25 -6.86 -17.67 -11.17
N GLU A 26 -7.11 -18.62 -12.07
CA GLU A 26 -7.80 -19.87 -11.72
C GLU A 26 -6.99 -20.74 -10.76
N GLN A 27 -5.66 -20.78 -10.88
CA GLN A 27 -4.79 -21.47 -9.93
C GLN A 27 -4.90 -20.88 -8.52
N ILE A 28 -4.85 -19.54 -8.41
CA ILE A 28 -5.00 -18.82 -7.14
C ILE A 28 -6.35 -19.13 -6.50
N LEU A 29 -7.44 -19.05 -7.27
CA LEU A 29 -8.80 -19.32 -6.77
C LEU A 29 -8.97 -20.78 -6.32
N SER A 30 -8.44 -21.73 -7.10
CA SER A 30 -8.51 -23.16 -6.79
C SER A 30 -7.76 -23.50 -5.49
N LEU A 31 -6.54 -22.98 -5.31
CA LEU A 31 -5.73 -23.19 -4.10
C LEU A 31 -6.38 -22.55 -2.87
N PHE A 32 -6.99 -21.38 -3.02
CA PHE A 32 -7.76 -20.76 -1.94
C PHE A 32 -8.97 -21.62 -1.55
N MET A 33 -9.73 -22.10 -2.54
CA MET A 33 -10.86 -23.01 -2.30
C MET A 33 -10.43 -24.37 -1.71
N SER A 34 -9.19 -24.80 -1.94
CA SER A 34 -8.62 -26.00 -1.31
C SER A 34 -8.07 -25.76 0.10
N GLY A 35 -8.21 -24.54 0.63
CA GLY A 35 -7.88 -24.21 2.02
C GLY A 35 -6.54 -23.50 2.25
N ILE A 36 -5.78 -23.17 1.19
CA ILE A 36 -4.57 -22.35 1.31
C ILE A 36 -4.98 -20.88 1.33
N ASN A 37 -5.24 -20.37 2.53
CA ASN A 37 -5.88 -19.06 2.72
C ASN A 37 -4.86 -17.91 2.93
N GLU A 38 -3.59 -18.22 3.14
CA GLU A 38 -2.53 -17.23 3.29
C GLU A 38 -2.03 -16.75 1.92
N VAL A 39 -1.92 -15.43 1.76
CA VAL A 39 -1.64 -14.81 0.46
C VAL A 39 -0.18 -15.02 0.06
N GLU A 40 0.71 -15.04 1.04
CA GLU A 40 2.12 -15.34 0.90
C GLU A 40 2.33 -16.76 0.36
N ASP A 41 1.60 -17.73 0.90
CA ASP A 41 1.67 -19.14 0.47
C ASP A 41 1.15 -19.31 -0.96
N LEU A 42 0.02 -18.67 -1.28
CA LEU A 42 -0.53 -18.64 -2.63
C LEU A 42 0.41 -17.97 -3.64
N ALA A 43 1.06 -16.88 -3.25
CA ALA A 43 2.04 -16.17 -4.07
C ALA A 43 3.25 -17.07 -4.35
N MET A 44 3.74 -17.77 -3.33
CA MET A 44 4.86 -18.71 -3.45
C MET A 44 4.52 -19.88 -4.39
N ILE A 45 3.38 -20.54 -4.18
CA ILE A 45 2.97 -21.73 -4.96
C ILE A 45 2.69 -21.37 -6.43
N THR A 46 2.05 -20.23 -6.69
CA THR A 46 1.66 -19.83 -8.06
C THR A 46 2.75 -19.04 -8.79
N GLY A 47 3.86 -18.72 -8.12
CA GLY A 47 4.88 -17.81 -8.63
C GLY A 47 4.30 -16.43 -8.99
N SER A 48 3.37 -15.94 -8.18
CA SER A 48 2.70 -14.66 -8.36
C SER A 48 3.19 -13.65 -7.32
N ARG A 49 2.96 -12.36 -7.56
CA ARG A 49 3.20 -11.35 -6.53
C ARG A 49 2.07 -11.38 -5.50
N PRO A 50 2.35 -11.22 -4.19
CA PRO A 50 1.31 -11.14 -3.15
C PRO A 50 0.21 -10.12 -3.48
N SER A 51 0.58 -8.96 -4.02
CA SER A 51 -0.38 -7.94 -4.49
C SER A 51 -1.36 -8.43 -5.56
N TYR A 52 -0.90 -9.25 -6.51
CA TYR A 52 -1.74 -9.83 -7.56
C TYR A 52 -2.67 -10.93 -7.01
N VAL A 53 -2.17 -11.75 -6.08
CA VAL A 53 -3.00 -12.74 -5.38
C VAL A 53 -4.09 -12.04 -4.58
N GLY A 54 -3.71 -11.00 -3.84
CA GLY A 54 -4.61 -10.13 -3.10
C GLY A 54 -5.73 -9.54 -3.96
N SER A 55 -5.39 -8.96 -5.11
CA SER A 55 -6.38 -8.40 -6.02
C SER A 55 -7.34 -9.46 -6.58
N VAL A 56 -6.83 -10.65 -6.95
CA VAL A 56 -7.66 -11.76 -7.45
C VAL A 56 -8.66 -12.23 -6.40
N LEU A 57 -8.22 -12.41 -5.15
CA LEU A 57 -9.10 -12.87 -4.06
C LEU A 57 -10.10 -11.80 -3.65
N HIS A 58 -9.71 -10.53 -3.71
CA HIS A 58 -10.59 -9.40 -3.45
C HIS A 58 -11.69 -9.28 -4.52
N GLU A 59 -11.31 -9.31 -5.81
CA GLU A 59 -12.27 -9.30 -6.93
C GLU A 59 -13.27 -10.46 -6.87
N ALA A 60 -12.83 -11.62 -6.38
CA ALA A 60 -13.67 -12.80 -6.22
C ALA A 60 -14.53 -12.77 -4.94
N GLY A 61 -14.40 -11.76 -4.08
CA GLY A 61 -15.12 -11.65 -2.81
C GLY A 61 -14.70 -12.69 -1.77
N LEU A 62 -13.55 -13.35 -1.96
CA LEU A 62 -13.08 -14.48 -1.14
C LEU A 62 -12.21 -14.05 0.05
N LYS A 63 -11.54 -12.90 -0.03
CA LYS A 63 -10.75 -12.36 1.08
C LYS A 63 -11.08 -10.88 1.28
N THR A 64 -12.00 -10.62 2.20
CA THR A 64 -12.28 -9.29 2.75
C THR A 64 -11.27 -8.98 3.84
N GLY A 65 -10.09 -8.48 3.47
CA GLY A 65 -9.08 -8.13 4.47
C GLY A 65 -7.63 -8.10 4.02
N TYR A 66 -7.30 -8.61 2.83
CA TYR A 66 -5.95 -8.47 2.31
C TYR A 66 -5.77 -7.05 1.75
N PHE A 67 -5.06 -6.22 2.51
CA PHE A 67 -4.77 -4.85 2.18
C PHE A 67 -3.26 -4.70 2.04
N ASP A 68 -2.78 -4.72 0.81
CA ASP A 68 -1.41 -4.33 0.50
C ASP A 68 -1.42 -2.89 -0.04
N LEU A 69 -0.31 -2.16 0.16
CA LEU A 69 -0.07 -0.76 -0.24
C LEU A 69 -0.48 -0.47 -1.70
N TYR A 70 -0.48 -1.51 -2.52
CA TYR A 70 -0.73 -1.49 -3.96
C TYR A 70 -2.20 -1.75 -4.37
N THR A 71 -3.03 -2.26 -3.46
CA THR A 71 -4.40 -2.71 -3.79
C THR A 71 -5.45 -1.65 -3.48
N SER A 72 -5.42 -1.04 -2.30
CA SER A 72 -6.36 0.02 -1.93
C SER A 72 -5.90 0.80 -0.70
N THR A 73 -6.06 2.12 -0.73
CA THR A 73 -5.96 3.02 0.45
C THR A 73 -7.34 3.37 1.02
N ALA A 74 -8.42 2.88 0.40
CA ALA A 74 -9.79 3.19 0.80
C ALA A 74 -10.29 2.34 1.98
N HIS A 75 -9.58 1.26 2.32
CA HIS A 75 -9.94 0.41 3.45
C HIS A 75 -9.31 0.91 4.75
N PRO A 76 -10.05 0.90 5.86
CA PRO A 76 -9.53 1.40 7.11
C PRO A 76 -8.46 0.47 7.70
N MET A 77 -7.20 0.94 7.76
CA MET A 77 -6.14 0.26 8.51
C MET A 77 -6.27 0.53 10.02
N ASN A 78 -6.79 1.71 10.37
CA ASN A 78 -7.04 2.12 11.74
C ASN A 78 -8.14 3.21 11.77
N VAL A 79 -8.41 3.76 12.96
CA VAL A 79 -9.41 4.81 13.18
C VAL A 79 -9.15 6.09 12.37
N TYR A 80 -7.92 6.32 11.92
CA TYR A 80 -7.51 7.52 11.18
C TYR A 80 -7.75 7.43 9.68
N SER A 81 -7.81 6.21 9.13
CA SER A 81 -7.98 6.00 7.69
C SER A 81 -9.26 6.63 7.14
N LYS A 82 -10.31 6.74 7.97
CA LYS A 82 -11.58 7.43 7.63
C LYS A 82 -11.38 8.90 7.24
N PHE A 83 -10.33 9.56 7.73
CA PHE A 83 -10.08 10.97 7.42
C PHE A 83 -9.55 11.16 6.00
N PHE A 84 -8.91 10.14 5.42
CA PHE A 84 -8.22 10.17 4.13
C PHE A 84 -8.94 9.39 3.02
N ALA A 85 -9.84 8.47 3.39
CA ALA A 85 -10.57 7.62 2.46
C ALA A 85 -11.24 8.44 1.34
N SER A 86 -10.96 8.06 0.09
CA SER A 86 -11.48 8.69 -1.14
C SER A 86 -11.17 10.17 -1.33
N LYS A 87 -10.24 10.74 -0.56
CA LYS A 87 -9.84 12.16 -0.68
C LYS A 87 -8.48 12.38 -1.32
N LEU A 88 -7.69 11.32 -1.48
CA LEU A 88 -6.34 11.38 -2.01
C LEU A 88 -6.28 10.85 -3.44
N GLY A 89 -5.55 11.54 -4.31
CA GLY A 89 -5.36 11.20 -5.71
C GLY A 89 -4.07 11.79 -6.29
N PHE A 90 -3.65 11.26 -7.43
CA PHE A 90 -2.43 11.66 -8.13
C PHE A 90 -2.60 11.51 -9.65
N LYS A 91 -3.81 11.80 -10.15
CA LYS A 91 -4.11 11.71 -11.60
C LYS A 91 -3.26 12.68 -12.42
N ASP A 92 -2.90 13.82 -11.82
CA ASP A 92 -2.07 14.90 -12.34
C ASP A 92 -1.42 15.64 -11.15
N GLU A 93 -0.50 16.57 -11.43
CA GLU A 93 0.18 17.36 -10.38
C GLU A 93 -0.79 18.18 -9.53
N ALA A 94 -1.89 18.67 -10.10
CA ALA A 94 -2.88 19.45 -9.37
C ALA A 94 -3.59 18.59 -8.31
N ALA A 95 -3.99 17.35 -8.68
CA ALA A 95 -4.57 16.39 -7.75
C ALA A 95 -3.58 15.93 -6.68
N ALA A 96 -2.29 15.79 -7.03
CA ALA A 96 -1.25 15.48 -6.08
C ALA A 96 -1.07 16.62 -5.05
N ARG A 97 -1.03 17.88 -5.51
CA ARG A 97 -0.97 19.07 -4.63
C ARG A 97 -2.19 19.15 -3.69
N GLN A 98 -3.40 18.96 -4.21
CA GLN A 98 -4.62 18.90 -3.38
C GLN A 98 -4.56 17.80 -2.33
N SER A 99 -4.00 16.64 -2.69
CA SER A 99 -3.83 15.53 -1.75
C SER A 99 -2.85 15.89 -0.64
N VAL A 100 -1.72 16.52 -0.98
CA VAL A 100 -0.74 17.02 0.00
C VAL A 100 -1.37 18.10 0.90
N GLU A 101 -2.17 19.02 0.37
CA GLU A 101 -2.88 20.02 1.19
C GLU A 101 -3.82 19.38 2.22
N ILE A 102 -4.56 18.34 1.81
CA ILE A 102 -5.43 17.58 2.71
C ILE A 102 -4.60 16.86 3.79
N ILE A 103 -3.49 16.24 3.39
CA ILE A 103 -2.58 15.55 4.32
C ILE A 103 -1.97 16.55 5.31
N ASP A 104 -1.47 17.69 4.85
CA ASP A 104 -0.87 18.73 5.67
C ASP A 104 -1.86 19.29 6.69
N LYS A 105 -3.09 19.57 6.24
CA LYS A 105 -4.16 20.05 7.12
C LYS A 105 -4.45 19.05 8.25
N LEU A 106 -4.59 17.76 7.91
CA LEU A 106 -4.87 16.71 8.90
C LEU A 106 -3.68 16.49 9.82
N TYR A 107 -2.45 16.47 9.29
CA TYR A 107 -1.22 16.38 10.07
C TYR A 107 -1.16 17.48 11.13
N ARG A 108 -1.35 18.75 10.74
CA ARG A 108 -1.35 19.89 11.66
C ARG A 108 -2.49 19.82 12.67
N GLN A 109 -3.67 19.35 12.28
CA GLN A 109 -4.78 19.15 13.22
C GLN A 109 -4.44 18.12 14.29
N PHE A 110 -3.81 17.01 13.91
CA PHE A 110 -3.34 16.01 14.87
C PHE A 110 -2.19 16.53 15.74
N GLU A 111 -1.31 17.36 15.18
CA GLU A 111 -0.26 18.05 15.94
C GLU A 111 -0.82 18.97 17.03
N LEU A 112 -1.77 19.83 16.68
CA LEU A 112 -2.43 20.72 17.63
C LEU A 112 -3.19 19.95 18.73
N ALA A 113 -3.69 18.75 18.42
CA ALA A 113 -4.37 17.88 19.37
C ALA A 113 -3.41 17.02 20.23
N GLY A 114 -2.09 17.10 19.99
CA GLY A 114 -1.12 16.21 20.63
C GLY A 114 -1.21 14.75 20.17
N ASP A 115 -1.95 14.48 19.10
CA ASP A 115 -2.21 13.14 18.59
C ASP A 115 -1.06 12.66 17.69
N ARG A 116 -0.12 11.94 18.31
CA ARG A 116 1.04 11.37 17.61
C ARG A 116 0.67 10.24 16.66
N ALA A 117 -0.35 9.44 17.00
CA ALA A 117 -0.80 8.34 16.13
C ALA A 117 -1.46 8.87 14.85
N GLY A 118 -2.24 9.95 14.96
CA GLY A 118 -2.80 10.67 13.82
C GLY A 118 -1.73 11.29 12.93
N GLN A 119 -0.73 11.97 13.51
CA GLN A 119 0.43 12.50 12.76
C GLN A 119 1.17 11.40 12.02
N HIS A 120 1.48 10.30 12.70
CA HIS A 120 2.12 9.15 12.08
C HIS A 120 1.30 8.61 10.89
N HIS A 121 -0.02 8.48 11.05
CA HIS A 121 -0.87 8.01 9.97
C HIS A 121 -0.87 8.95 8.75
N ALA A 122 -0.86 10.27 8.97
CA ALA A 122 -0.74 11.26 7.89
C ALA A 122 0.58 11.10 7.12
N LEU A 123 1.71 10.87 7.82
CA LEU A 123 2.99 10.54 7.20
C LEU A 123 2.92 9.25 6.38
N THR A 124 2.30 8.19 6.91
CA THR A 124 2.08 6.92 6.18
C THR A 124 1.28 7.13 4.90
N MET A 125 0.25 8.00 4.93
CA MET A 125 -0.55 8.32 3.75
C MET A 125 0.26 9.06 2.69
N ALA A 126 1.08 10.04 3.07
CA ALA A 126 1.98 10.70 2.13
C ALA A 126 2.97 9.71 1.50
N LEU A 127 3.58 8.83 2.29
CA LEU A 127 4.50 7.79 1.79
C LEU A 127 3.82 6.84 0.82
N THR A 128 2.61 6.38 1.17
CA THR A 128 1.82 5.49 0.30
C THR A 128 1.50 6.15 -1.05
N MET A 129 1.16 7.44 -1.03
CA MET A 129 0.86 8.19 -2.25
C MET A 129 2.11 8.43 -3.11
N PHE A 130 3.24 8.76 -2.47
CA PHE A 130 4.56 8.83 -3.12
C PHE A 130 4.89 7.53 -3.85
N ASP A 131 4.83 6.42 -3.14
CA ASP A 131 5.18 5.10 -3.66
C ASP A 131 4.27 4.67 -4.82
N ARG A 132 2.96 4.88 -4.68
CA ARG A 132 1.99 4.58 -5.75
C ARG A 132 2.20 5.44 -7.00
N ALA A 133 2.46 6.74 -6.86
CA ALA A 133 2.75 7.62 -7.99
C ALA A 133 4.07 7.21 -8.67
N ARG A 134 5.12 6.94 -7.89
CA ARG A 134 6.42 6.51 -8.39
C ARG A 134 6.35 5.21 -9.19
N TRP A 135 5.67 4.19 -8.66
CA TRP A 135 5.58 2.87 -9.32
C TRP A 135 4.60 2.83 -10.50
N THR A 136 3.74 3.83 -10.64
CA THR A 136 2.88 4.03 -11.82
C THR A 136 3.49 5.00 -12.85
N HIS A 137 4.80 5.29 -12.73
CA HIS A 137 5.57 6.17 -13.61
C HIS A 137 5.08 7.63 -13.65
N LYS A 138 4.45 8.09 -12.57
CA LYS A 138 4.01 9.48 -12.35
C LYS A 138 5.05 10.24 -11.52
N GLY A 139 6.21 10.44 -12.14
CA GLY A 139 7.38 11.06 -11.51
C GLY A 139 7.08 12.43 -10.91
N PRO A 140 6.57 13.41 -11.70
CA PRO A 140 6.27 14.75 -11.19
C PRO A 140 5.30 14.75 -10.01
N GLU A 141 4.27 13.91 -10.05
CA GLU A 141 3.32 13.77 -8.94
C GLU A 141 3.97 13.15 -7.70
N ALA A 142 4.86 12.16 -7.89
CA ALA A 142 5.59 11.56 -6.78
C ALA A 142 6.50 12.59 -6.08
N GLU A 143 7.16 13.48 -6.84
CA GLU A 143 8.01 14.53 -6.25
C GLU A 143 7.25 15.43 -5.28
N ILE A 144 6.00 15.78 -5.60
CA ILE A 144 5.15 16.59 -4.72
C ILE A 144 4.96 15.94 -3.33
N PHE A 145 4.71 14.62 -3.29
CA PHE A 145 4.61 13.89 -2.01
C PHE A 145 5.96 13.75 -1.31
N ARG A 146 7.03 13.50 -2.08
CA ARG A 146 8.41 13.38 -1.55
C ARG A 146 8.85 14.66 -0.86
N ASP A 147 8.64 15.80 -1.50
CA ASP A 147 9.11 17.10 -0.99
C ASP A 147 8.41 17.45 0.33
N TRP A 148 7.10 17.14 0.43
CA TRP A 148 6.37 17.29 1.69
C TRP A 148 6.90 16.37 2.79
N LEU A 149 7.17 15.09 2.48
CA LEU A 149 7.74 14.14 3.45
C LEU A 149 9.11 14.59 3.96
N ILE A 150 9.99 15.03 3.06
CA ILE A 150 11.32 15.52 3.42
C ILE A 150 11.21 16.72 4.37
N ALA A 151 10.35 17.69 4.05
CA ALA A 151 10.14 18.85 4.90
C ALA A 151 9.68 18.45 6.31
N ARG A 152 8.71 17.53 6.43
CA ARG A 152 8.23 17.04 7.72
C ARG A 152 9.27 16.27 8.53
N LEU A 153 10.08 15.44 7.87
CA LEU A 153 11.13 14.67 8.53
C LEU A 153 12.30 15.57 8.98
N GLN A 154 12.56 16.67 8.28
CA GLN A 154 13.56 17.67 8.68
C GLN A 154 13.12 18.51 9.89
N GLU A 155 11.82 18.71 10.07
CA GLU A 155 11.26 19.41 11.24
C GLU A 155 11.20 18.54 12.50
N ALA A 156 11.36 17.21 12.37
CA ALA A 156 11.29 16.31 13.50
C ALA A 156 12.48 16.56 14.46
N ASP A 157 12.17 16.96 15.69
CA ASP A 157 13.16 17.11 16.73
C ASP A 157 13.66 15.72 17.18
N LEU A 158 14.91 15.43 16.81
CA LEU A 158 15.63 14.19 17.17
C LEU A 158 16.60 14.42 18.33
N SER A 159 16.56 15.60 18.98
CA SER A 159 17.39 15.82 20.15
C SER A 159 16.99 14.84 21.25
N PRO A 160 17.96 14.25 21.97
CA PRO A 160 17.66 13.44 23.13
C PRO A 160 16.90 14.32 24.12
N ARG A 161 15.68 13.91 24.44
CA ARG A 161 14.97 14.49 25.58
C ARG A 161 15.71 14.02 26.80
N ASP A 162 16.35 14.94 27.52
CA ASP A 162 16.89 14.65 28.84
C ASP A 162 15.74 14.07 29.66
N GLU A 163 15.79 12.76 29.90
CA GLU A 163 14.91 12.09 30.84
C GLU A 163 15.19 12.77 32.18
N GLN A 164 14.27 13.65 32.61
CA GLN A 164 14.28 14.21 33.95
C GLN A 164 14.19 13.03 34.90
N THR A 165 15.31 12.73 35.55
CA THR A 165 15.37 11.91 36.76
C THR A 165 14.68 12.68 37.89
N GLU A 166 13.36 12.72 37.86
CA GLU A 166 12.53 12.98 39.03
C GLU A 166 12.52 11.68 39.84
N ASP A 167 13.57 11.38 40.61
CA ASP A 167 13.56 10.39 41.70
C ASP A 167 14.91 10.39 42.46
N GLU A 168 15.38 11.54 42.97
CA GLU A 168 16.49 11.53 43.95
C GLU A 168 16.51 12.69 44.95
N GLU A 169 15.36 13.28 45.30
CA GLU A 169 15.30 14.37 46.29
C GLU A 169 14.26 14.17 47.40
N THR A 170 13.99 12.92 47.81
CA THR A 170 13.08 12.64 48.95
C THR A 170 13.61 11.66 50.00
N LEU A 171 14.94 11.50 50.12
CA LEU A 171 15.53 10.63 51.17
C LEU A 171 16.69 11.23 51.97
N ALA A 172 17.03 12.51 51.78
CA ALA A 172 18.10 13.17 52.53
C ALA A 172 17.59 14.34 53.39
N SER A 173 16.66 14.07 54.32
CA SER A 173 16.44 14.95 55.49
C SER A 173 15.59 14.30 56.59
N VAL A 174 15.91 13.05 56.94
CA VAL A 174 15.59 12.51 58.27
C VAL A 174 16.89 11.98 58.86
N ASP A 175 17.63 12.89 59.49
CA ASP A 175 18.38 12.67 60.74
C ASP A 175 18.87 14.02 61.30
#